data_AF-A0A511MMA3-F1
#
_entry.id   AF-A0A511MMA3-F1
#
_cell.length_a   1.000
_cell.length_b   1.000
_cell.length_c   1.000
_cell.angle_alpha   90.00
_cell.angle_beta   90.00
_cell.angle_gamma   90.00
#
_symmetry.space_group_name_H-M   'P 1'
#
loop_
_entity.id
_entity.type
_entity.pdbx_description
1 polymer ?
#
loop_
_entity_poly.entity_id
_entity_poly.type
_entity_poly.pdbx_seq_one_letter_code
_entity_poly.pdbx_strand_id
1 'polypeptide(L)' 'MTALFLVWYLSYVLLGAYAHDFMATKVFGNINVGLLLGLAQFVSTFAITALYVRFANRELDPRAAAIRNQLEGGHA' A
#
# COMPACT_ATOMS: atom_id res chain seq x y z
N MET A 1 -10.82 1.22 2.87
CA MET A 1 -9.47 1.79 3.12
C MET A 1 -9.32 2.26 4.57
N THR A 2 -10.18 3.15 5.08
CA THR A 2 -10.05 3.72 6.44
C THR A 2 -10.06 2.68 7.57
N ALA A 3 -10.98 1.72 7.55
CA ALA A 3 -11.03 0.68 8.59
C ALA A 3 -9.77 -0.21 8.61
N LEU A 4 -9.25 -0.58 7.43
CA LEU A 4 -7.99 -1.33 7.31
C LEU A 4 -6.81 -0.54 7.87
N PHE A 5 -6.72 0.75 7.53
CA PHE A 5 -5.69 1.64 8.04
C PHE A 5 -5.75 1.75 9.58
N LEU A 6 -6.95 1.93 10.14
CA LEU A 6 -7.14 2.03 11.59
C LEU A 6 -6.78 0.74 12.32
N VAL A 7 -7.22 -0.41 11.83
CA VAL A 7 -6.87 -1.72 12.42
C VAL A 7 -5.36 -1.93 12.37
N TRP A 8 -4.72 -1.64 11.24
CA TRP A 8 -3.28 -1.78 11.06
C TRP A 8 -2.48 -0.84 11.97
N TYR A 9 -2.88 0.43 12.05
CA TYR A 9 -2.26 1.42 12.94
C TYR A 9 -2.42 1.05 14.42
N LEU A 10 -3.63 0.70 14.84
CA LEU A 10 -3.89 0.30 16.23
C LEU A 10 -3.12 -0.97 16.60
N SER A 11 -3.01 -1.93 15.69
CA SER A 11 -2.22 -3.15 15.91
C SER A 11 -0.75 -2.81 16.20
N TYR A 12 -0.16 -1.89 15.43
CA TYR A 12 1.19 -1.39 15.66
C TYR A 12 1.34 -0.71 17.03
N VAL A 13 0.41 0.18 17.38
CA VAL A 13 0.43 0.89 18.67
C VAL A 13 0.26 -0.09 19.85
N LEU A 14 -0.66 -1.04 19.75
CA LEU A 14 -0.89 -2.04 20.79
C LEU A 14 0.32 -2.97 20.97
N LEU A 15 0.94 -3.42 19.88
CA LEU A 15 2.18 -4.19 19.95
C LEU A 15 3.30 -3.37 20.58
N GLY A 16 3.37 -2.07 20.31
CA GLY A 16 4.34 -1.16 20.91
C GLY A 16 4.12 -0.98 22.42
N ALA A 17 2.88 -0.82 22.83
CA ALA A 17 2.53 -0.54 24.22
C ALA A 17 2.59 -1.78 25.12
N TYR A 18 2.16 -2.94 24.61
CA TYR A 18 1.98 -4.15 25.43
C TYR A 18 3.03 -5.23 25.15
N ALA A 19 3.62 -5.26 23.95
CA ALA A 19 4.53 -6.32 23.52
C ALA A 19 5.93 -5.75 23.18
N HIS A 20 6.50 -5.00 24.10
CA HIS A 20 7.82 -4.39 23.92
C HIS A 20 8.92 -5.42 23.64
N ASP A 21 8.88 -6.58 24.29
CA ASP A 21 9.85 -7.67 24.05
C ASP A 21 9.71 -8.24 22.63
N PHE A 22 8.48 -8.32 22.12
CA PHE A 22 8.23 -8.73 20.74
C PHE A 22 8.74 -7.67 19.75
N MET A 23 8.44 -6.39 19.98
CA MET A 23 8.96 -5.28 19.18
C MET A 23 10.50 -5.20 19.20
N ALA A 24 11.13 -5.55 20.31
CA ALA A 24 12.58 -5.59 20.48
C ALA A 24 13.24 -6.85 19.92
N THR A 25 12.45 -7.87 19.54
CA THR A 25 12.97 -9.11 18.97
C THR A 25 13.76 -8.81 17.71
N LYS A 26 15.05 -9.18 17.72
CA LYS A 26 15.96 -8.97 16.60
C LYS A 26 15.68 -10.01 15.52
N VAL A 27 15.44 -9.54 14.30
CA VAL A 27 15.18 -10.40 13.12
C VAL A 27 16.46 -10.60 12.32
N PHE A 28 17.22 -9.52 12.09
CA PHE A 28 18.48 -9.60 11.36
C PHE A 28 19.48 -8.54 11.84
N GLY A 29 20.59 -8.97 12.45
CA GLY A 29 21.56 -8.04 13.04
C GLY A 29 20.91 -7.10 14.06
N ASN A 30 20.95 -5.80 13.78
CA ASN A 30 20.34 -4.74 14.61
C ASN A 30 18.91 -4.37 14.18
N ILE A 31 18.31 -5.09 13.23
CA ILE A 31 16.93 -4.87 12.80
C ILE A 31 16.01 -5.65 13.74
N ASN A 32 15.09 -4.94 14.39
CA ASN A 32 14.06 -5.54 15.25
C ASN A 32 12.68 -5.55 14.56
N VAL A 33 11.75 -6.33 15.12
CA VAL A 33 10.39 -6.44 14.60
C VAL A 33 9.69 -5.09 14.60
N GLY A 34 9.92 -4.24 15.59
CA GLY A 34 9.32 -2.90 15.64
C GLY A 34 9.74 -2.01 14.48
N LEU A 35 11.03 -2.04 14.10
CA LEU A 35 11.54 -1.33 12.94
C LEU A 35 10.90 -1.85 11.65
N LEU A 36 10.74 -3.17 11.51
CA LEU A 36 10.08 -3.79 10.36
C LEU A 36 8.60 -3.39 10.27
N LEU A 37 7.87 -3.45 11.39
CA LEU A 37 6.46 -3.06 11.42
C LEU A 37 6.28 -1.56 11.15
N GLY A 38 7.16 -0.72 11.69
CA GLY A 38 7.20 0.71 11.39
C GLY A 38 7.47 0.97 9.90
N LEU A 39 8.42 0.26 9.29
CA LEU A 39 8.69 0.37 7.85
C LEU A 39 7.51 -0.16 7.01
N ALA A 40 6.86 -1.23 7.46
CA ALA A 40 5.71 -1.83 6.79
C ALA A 40 4.52 -0.85 6.73
N GLN A 41 4.37 0.07 7.70
CA GLN A 41 3.39 1.16 7.61
C GLN A 41 3.63 2.01 6.35
N PHE A 42 4.87 2.41 6.08
CA PHE A 42 5.20 3.17 4.87
C PHE A 42 5.00 2.34 3.61
N VAL A 43 5.51 1.10 3.59
CA VAL A 43 5.37 0.19 2.45
C VAL A 43 3.90 -0.04 2.12
N SER A 44 3.01 -0.14 3.11
CA SER A 44 1.58 -0.34 2.89
C SER A 44 0.94 0.81 2.10
N THR A 45 1.36 2.06 2.36
CA THR A 45 0.89 3.24 1.60
C THR A 45 1.33 3.16 0.14
N PHE A 46 2.61 2.86 -0.10
CA PHE A 46 3.12 2.67 -1.46
C PHE A 46 2.44 1.49 -2.15
N ALA A 47 2.21 0.39 -1.42
CA ALA A 47 1.52 -0.78 -1.94
C ALA A 47 0.10 -0.44 -2.35
N ILE A 48 -0.68 0.29 -1.53
CA ILE A 48 -2.04 0.71 -1.87
C ILE A 48 -2.03 1.57 -3.15
N THR A 49 -1.13 2.55 -3.25
CA THR A 49 -1.01 3.39 -4.44
C THR A 49 -0.60 2.58 -5.67
N ALA A 50 0.37 1.68 -5.54
CA ALA A 50 0.82 0.82 -6.64
C ALA A 50 -0.27 -0.17 -7.07
N LEU A 51 -1.04 -0.73 -6.13
CA LEU A 51 -2.15 -1.63 -6.41
C LEU A 51 -3.28 -0.87 -7.11
N TYR A 52 -3.55 0.37 -6.70
CA TYR A 52 -4.48 1.27 -7.37
C TYR A 52 -4.02 1.60 -8.80
N VAL A 53 -2.76 2.00 -9.00
CA VAL A 53 -2.21 2.29 -10.34
C VAL A 53 -2.21 1.05 -11.22
N ARG A 54 -1.85 -0.12 -10.68
CA ARG A 54 -1.86 -1.38 -11.42
C ARG A 54 -3.28 -1.83 -11.77
N PHE A 55 -4.25 -1.62 -10.88
CA PHE A 55 -5.66 -1.87 -11.14
C PHE A 55 -6.20 -0.90 -12.21
N ALA A 56 -5.87 0.39 -12.07
CA ALA A 56 -6.19 1.42 -13.05
C ALA A 56 -5.63 1.09 -14.43
N ASN A 57 -4.35 0.71 -14.56
CA ASN A 57 -3.77 0.36 -15.86
C ASN A 57 -4.40 -0.91 -16.46
N ARG A 58 -4.87 -1.87 -15.65
CA ARG A 58 -5.56 -3.06 -16.20
C ARG A 58 -6.99 -2.78 -16.65
N GLU A 59 -7.69 -1.84 -16.02
CA GLU A 59 -9.13 -1.59 -16.26
C GLU A 59 -9.41 -0.30 -17.08
N LEU A 60 -8.53 0.70 -17.02
CA LEU A 60 -8.69 2.01 -17.68
C LEU A 60 -7.94 2.13 -19.02
N ASP A 61 -6.83 1.42 -19.24
CA ASP A 61 -6.13 1.47 -20.54
C ASP A 61 -7.01 1.04 -21.74
N PRO A 62 -7.91 0.03 -21.63
CA PRO A 62 -8.81 -0.29 -22.74
C PRO A 62 -9.83 0.84 -23.01
N ARG A 63 -10.25 1.58 -21.98
CA ARG A 63 -11.23 2.67 -22.10
C ARG A 63 -10.61 3.95 -22.61
N ALA A 64 -9.38 4.27 -22.19
CA ALA A 64 -8.63 5.41 -22.71
C ALA A 64 -8.26 5.20 -24.19
N ALA A 65 -7.90 3.97 -24.59
CA ALA A 65 -7.69 3.61 -25.99
C ALA A 65 -8.99 3.69 -26.82
N ALA A 66 -10.13 3.26 -26.27
CA ALA A 66 -11.42 3.35 -26.95
C ALA A 66 -11.88 4.80 -27.19
N ILE A 67 -11.69 5.69 -26.20
CA ILE A 67 -12.04 7.12 -26.34
C ILE A 67 -11.09 7.81 -27.33
N ARG A 68 -9.78 7.50 -27.28
CA ARG A 68 -8.81 8.08 -28.21
C ARG A 68 -9.05 7.67 -29.66
N ASN A 69 -9.42 6.42 -29.92
CA ASN A 69 -9.82 5.98 -31.26
C ASN A 69 -11.12 6.64 -31.75
N GLN A 70 -12.07 6.96 -30.85
CA GLN A 70 -13.27 7.72 -31.22
C GLN A 70 -12.97 9.20 -31.53
N LEU A 71 -12.04 9.83 -30.80
CA LEU A 71 -11.63 11.22 -31.06
C LEU A 71 -10.73 11.37 -32.31
N GLU A 72 -9.85 10.40 -32.58
CA GLU A 72 -8.98 10.41 -33.77
C GLU A 72 -9.75 10.00 -35.05
N GLY A 73 -10.84 9.22 -34.95
CA GLY A 73 -11.68 8.81 -36.08
C GLY A 73 -12.75 9.83 -36.54
N GLY A 74 -12.93 10.95 -35.84
CA GLY A 74 -13.96 11.96 -36.11
C GLY A 74 -13.53 13.15 -36.98
N HIS A 75 -12.31 13.15 -37.53
CA HIS A 75 -11.75 14.26 -38.32
C HIS A 75 -11.37 13.88 -39.76
N ALA A 76 -12.12 12.97 -40.41
CA ALA A 76 -11.99 12.69 -41.84
C ALA A 76 -13.23 13.16 -42.61
#